data_AF-A0A6I7QPC1-F1
#
_entry.id   AF-A0A6I7QPC1-F1
#
_cell.length_a   1.000
_cell.length_b   1.000
_cell.length_c   1.000
_cell.angle_alpha   90.00
_cell.angle_beta   90.00
_cell.angle_gamma   90.00
#
_symmetry.space_group_name_H-M   'P 1'
#
loop_
_entity.id
_entity.type
_entity.pdbx_description
1 polymer ?
#
loop_
_entity_poly.entity_id
_entity_poly.type
_entity_poly.pdbx_seq_one_letter_code
_entity_poly.pdbx_strand_id
1 'polypeptide(L)'
;MAKSWKEITSEEELQQITVKLPDRMGMAPRVYVPLIWASLLTVGLFLVLLLPGIRSYGTVLKLESSPSGAEVLVDGTRRGSTPLETFVEAGTRTVEVRLPGFTPQVKEIHLGGRRLGSAIVPLRAHHSFLFAAADTAGLRAESVADFAAWALGPEPGPQFQHPPVARSGGRGMWASEHRPDRDGLERFAGNLLAHARPHQGADILGALLRAGNPGAVVTTGSIAEIAQIFIQLDNNYPGFHRLVEELTGTESAAFGSWYRNREDQLSTDLLAVSIQLDEGRSPMRRSRTIGGIPFVAVPAGRYALGYPLRNAETTGVIVEYPQEFWIQATETTRAEFARFISAIPEWERDRVRQEGFSDYLRDWPEDWSQRFGPTAREGQLPVRYVHREAALAFARWLGREEGLPEETLRLPSANEWEYAAFLNDSSESGPPREGPVPVNDSPLGALGARTMAGSLWEWTTDWYGRYGHLLPPDYGAAATVMGGSFANSVPGHTLRGAQDPRTTSPFLGFRLVLVPGELQ
;
A
#
# COMPACT_ATOMS: atom_id res chain seq x y z
N MET A 1 -74.36 -57.05 10.70
CA MET A 1 -73.73 -56.20 9.66
C MET A 1 -73.17 -54.98 10.38
N ALA A 2 -71.85 -54.80 10.41
CA ALA A 2 -71.24 -53.62 11.04
C ALA A 2 -71.37 -52.43 10.07
N LYS A 3 -72.08 -51.37 10.47
CA LYS A 3 -72.17 -50.13 9.69
C LYS A 3 -70.77 -49.54 9.51
N SER A 4 -70.49 -49.04 8.31
CA SER A 4 -69.24 -48.34 8.00
C SER A 4 -69.21 -46.98 8.70
N TRP A 5 -68.03 -46.53 9.14
CA TRP A 5 -67.85 -45.26 9.87
C TRP A 5 -68.30 -44.00 9.10
N LYS A 6 -68.61 -44.13 7.81
CA LYS A 6 -69.12 -43.07 6.94
C LYS A 6 -70.65 -42.86 7.03
N GLU A 7 -71.38 -43.69 7.77
CA GLU A 7 -72.87 -43.70 7.80
C GLU A 7 -73.48 -43.26 9.14
N ILE A 8 -72.72 -42.57 10.00
CA ILE A 8 -73.13 -42.23 11.38
C ILE A 8 -73.53 -40.74 11.45
N THR A 9 -74.73 -40.44 11.96
CA THR A 9 -75.28 -39.07 12.02
C THR A 9 -75.74 -38.60 13.41
N SER A 10 -75.52 -39.37 14.49
CA SER A 10 -75.87 -38.94 15.87
C SER A 10 -74.78 -39.28 16.90
N GLU A 11 -74.71 -38.48 17.99
CA GLU A 11 -73.76 -38.69 19.11
C GLU A 11 -74.00 -40.01 19.86
N GLU A 12 -75.24 -40.49 19.94
CA GLU A 12 -75.59 -41.76 20.59
C GLU A 12 -75.06 -42.98 19.83
N GLU A 13 -75.04 -42.95 18.49
CA GLU A 13 -74.48 -44.02 17.67
C GLU A 13 -72.95 -44.09 17.76
N LEU A 14 -72.27 -42.95 17.99
CA LEU A 14 -70.83 -42.87 18.20
C LEU A 14 -70.40 -43.51 19.53
N GLN A 15 -71.19 -43.37 20.59
CA GLN A 15 -70.88 -43.93 21.92
C GLN A 15 -70.99 -45.46 21.99
N GLN A 16 -71.74 -46.10 21.07
CA GLN A 16 -71.90 -47.56 21.03
C GLN A 16 -70.82 -48.30 20.23
N ILE A 17 -69.93 -47.58 19.53
CA ILE A 17 -68.89 -48.20 18.70
C ILE A 17 -67.68 -48.55 19.57
N THR A 18 -67.61 -49.81 19.99
CA THR A 18 -66.42 -50.36 20.66
C THR A 18 -65.41 -50.78 19.59
N VAL A 19 -64.42 -49.93 19.29
CA VAL A 19 -63.30 -50.27 18.40
C VAL A 19 -62.39 -51.29 19.10
N LYS A 20 -62.55 -52.57 18.78
CA LYS A 20 -61.64 -53.64 19.26
C LYS A 20 -60.53 -53.87 18.26
N LEU A 21 -59.31 -53.63 18.69
CA LEU A 21 -58.12 -53.96 17.92
C LEU A 21 -57.98 -55.50 17.82
N PRO A 22 -57.72 -56.06 16.63
CA PRO A 22 -57.60 -57.51 16.45
C PRO A 22 -56.29 -58.04 17.05
N ASP A 23 -56.31 -59.27 17.56
CA ASP A 23 -55.09 -59.98 17.92
C ASP A 23 -54.23 -60.17 16.67
N ARG A 24 -52.95 -59.81 16.76
CA ARG A 24 -51.96 -60.02 15.69
C ARG A 24 -50.79 -60.83 16.22
N MET A 25 -50.33 -61.80 15.43
CA MET A 25 -49.21 -62.69 15.76
C MET A 25 -49.37 -63.41 17.12
N GLY A 26 -50.60 -63.75 17.53
CA GLY A 26 -50.86 -64.41 18.81
C GLY A 26 -50.72 -63.51 20.05
N MET A 27 -50.59 -62.19 19.88
CA MET A 27 -50.47 -61.22 20.97
C MET A 27 -51.73 -60.37 21.09
N ALA A 28 -52.20 -60.18 22.32
CA ALA A 28 -53.31 -59.27 22.62
C ALA A 28 -52.91 -57.79 22.41
N PRO A 29 -53.84 -56.89 22.01
CA PRO A 29 -53.59 -55.46 21.83
C PRO A 29 -52.90 -54.76 22.99
N ARG A 30 -53.22 -55.16 24.22
CA ARG A 30 -52.57 -54.69 25.45
C ARG A 30 -51.06 -54.94 25.52
N VAL A 31 -50.54 -55.86 24.71
CA VAL A 31 -49.10 -56.19 24.64
C VAL A 31 -48.46 -55.53 23.43
N TYR A 32 -49.02 -55.72 22.23
CA TYR A 32 -48.34 -55.25 21.02
C TYR A 32 -48.44 -53.72 20.83
N VAL A 33 -49.48 -53.04 21.31
CA VAL A 33 -49.61 -51.58 21.17
C VAL A 33 -48.54 -50.83 22.00
N PRO A 34 -48.31 -51.14 23.29
CA PRO A 34 -47.18 -50.57 24.04
C PRO A 34 -45.83 -50.90 23.41
N LEU A 35 -45.65 -52.11 22.85
CA LEU A 35 -44.40 -52.48 22.18
C LEU A 35 -44.15 -51.64 20.92
N ILE A 36 -45.18 -51.34 20.13
CA ILE A 36 -45.07 -50.45 18.97
C ILE A 36 -44.67 -49.04 19.43
N TRP A 37 -45.35 -48.49 20.43
CA TRP A 37 -45.02 -47.16 20.96
C TRP A 37 -43.63 -47.09 21.58
N ALA A 38 -43.22 -48.12 22.33
CA ALA A 38 -41.87 -48.22 22.88
C ALA A 38 -40.81 -48.32 21.77
N SER A 39 -41.09 -49.07 20.70
CA SER A 39 -40.20 -49.18 19.54
C SER A 39 -40.09 -47.84 18.80
N LEU A 40 -41.22 -47.17 18.54
CA LEU A 40 -41.25 -45.85 17.91
C LEU A 40 -40.51 -44.81 18.77
N LEU A 41 -40.70 -44.82 20.09
CA LEU A 41 -39.99 -43.95 21.03
C LEU A 41 -38.48 -44.24 21.02
N THR A 42 -38.08 -45.50 21.00
CA THR A 42 -36.66 -45.90 20.95
C THR A 42 -36.00 -45.46 19.65
N VAL A 43 -36.67 -45.65 18.51
CA VAL A 43 -36.21 -45.16 17.21
C VAL A 43 -36.13 -43.63 17.22
N GLY A 44 -37.15 -42.94 17.73
CA GLY A 44 -37.14 -41.48 17.89
C GLY A 44 -35.97 -40.99 18.74
N LEU A 45 -35.72 -41.62 19.89
CA LEU A 45 -34.58 -41.32 20.76
C LEU A 45 -33.25 -41.59 20.06
N PHE A 46 -33.11 -42.69 19.30
CA PHE A 46 -31.90 -42.98 18.53
C PHE A 46 -31.65 -41.92 17.45
N LEU A 47 -32.67 -41.56 16.67
CA LEU A 47 -32.57 -40.57 15.59
C LEU A 47 -32.20 -39.18 16.12
N VAL A 48 -32.66 -38.81 17.31
CA VAL A 48 -32.41 -37.49 17.91
C VAL A 48 -31.12 -37.48 18.72
N LEU A 49 -30.84 -38.52 19.51
CA LEU A 49 -29.74 -38.50 20.48
C LEU A 49 -28.46 -39.17 19.97
N LEU A 50 -28.53 -40.21 19.13
CA LEU A 50 -27.34 -40.99 18.74
C LEU A 50 -26.93 -40.79 17.29
N LEU A 51 -27.89 -40.77 16.36
CA LEU A 51 -27.61 -40.66 14.94
C LEU A 51 -26.78 -39.41 14.56
N PRO A 52 -27.03 -38.20 15.13
CA PRO A 52 -26.22 -37.03 14.81
C PRO A 52 -24.76 -37.18 15.27
N GLY A 53 -24.52 -37.77 16.45
CA GLY A 53 -23.19 -37.94 17.02
C GLY A 53 -22.38 -39.07 16.40
N ILE A 54 -23.07 -40.03 15.75
CA ILE A 54 -22.43 -41.07 14.92
C ILE A 54 -22.04 -40.50 13.56
N ARG A 55 -22.90 -39.67 12.95
CA ARG A 55 -22.63 -39.08 11.62
C ARG A 55 -21.61 -37.96 11.63
N SER A 56 -21.63 -37.12 12.66
CA SER A 56 -20.78 -35.92 12.77
C SER A 56 -20.02 -35.97 14.10
N TYR A 57 -19.03 -36.86 14.19
CA TYR A 57 -18.24 -37.05 15.40
C TYR A 57 -17.10 -36.02 15.50
N GLY A 58 -17.31 -34.98 16.29
CA GLY A 58 -16.34 -33.90 16.43
C GLY A 58 -16.70 -32.89 17.51
N THR A 59 -16.02 -31.75 17.45
CA THR A 59 -16.09 -30.66 18.43
C THR A 59 -16.32 -29.34 17.70
N VAL A 60 -17.15 -28.47 18.28
CA VAL A 60 -17.24 -27.07 17.87
C VAL A 60 -16.06 -26.35 18.51
N LEU A 61 -15.09 -25.99 17.68
CA LEU A 61 -13.85 -25.36 18.07
C LEU A 61 -14.00 -23.84 17.95
N LYS A 62 -13.87 -23.14 19.09
CA LYS A 62 -13.77 -21.68 19.15
C LYS A 62 -12.31 -21.29 19.14
N LEU A 63 -11.91 -20.55 18.11
CA LEU A 63 -10.55 -20.07 17.90
C LEU A 63 -10.53 -18.56 18.04
N GLU A 64 -9.67 -18.08 18.93
CA GLU A 64 -9.43 -16.66 19.14
C GLU A 64 -7.94 -16.37 18.99
N SER A 65 -7.61 -15.17 18.54
CA SER A 65 -6.22 -14.71 18.55
C SER A 65 -6.14 -13.30 19.09
N SER A 66 -5.02 -13.00 19.74
CA SER A 66 -4.57 -11.65 20.01
C SER A 66 -3.27 -11.45 19.23
N PRO A 67 -3.28 -10.63 18.18
CA PRO A 67 -4.38 -9.81 17.65
C PRO A 67 -5.48 -10.61 16.96
N SER A 68 -6.72 -10.09 16.97
CA SER A 68 -7.86 -10.70 16.26
C SER A 68 -7.80 -10.45 14.75
N GLY A 69 -8.39 -11.35 13.94
CA GLY A 69 -8.46 -11.22 12.47
C GLY A 69 -7.49 -12.12 11.72
N ALA A 70 -6.79 -12.99 12.43
CA ALA A 70 -5.81 -13.90 11.84
C ALA A 70 -6.49 -15.00 11.03
N GLU A 71 -5.94 -15.32 9.85
CA GLU A 71 -6.38 -16.42 9.01
C GLU A 71 -6.16 -17.75 9.71
N VAL A 72 -7.18 -18.60 9.70
CA VAL A 72 -7.16 -19.93 10.33
C VAL A 72 -7.17 -21.01 9.25
N LEU A 73 -6.17 -21.88 9.30
CA LEU A 73 -6.08 -23.12 8.53
C LEU A 73 -6.17 -24.31 9.48
N VAL A 74 -7.01 -25.29 9.14
CA VAL A 74 -7.11 -26.57 9.86
C VAL A 74 -6.73 -27.67 8.88
N ASP A 75 -5.69 -28.43 9.20
CA ASP A 75 -5.08 -29.45 8.35
C ASP A 75 -4.75 -28.90 6.94
N GLY A 76 -4.21 -27.68 6.88
CA GLY A 76 -3.86 -26.99 5.64
C GLY A 76 -5.04 -26.39 4.85
N THR A 77 -6.29 -26.60 5.30
CA THR A 77 -7.48 -26.03 4.64
C THR A 77 -7.94 -24.74 5.33
N ARG A 78 -8.08 -23.66 4.57
CA ARG A 78 -8.58 -22.37 5.07
C ARG A 78 -10.02 -22.49 5.59
N ARG A 79 -10.26 -22.09 6.84
CA ARG A 79 -11.58 -22.11 7.49
C ARG A 79 -12.20 -20.74 7.72
N GLY A 80 -11.39 -19.68 7.80
CA GLY A 80 -11.88 -18.31 8.03
C GLY A 80 -10.83 -17.45 8.73
N SER A 81 -11.30 -16.47 9.51
CA SER A 81 -10.45 -15.57 10.30
C SER A 81 -10.94 -15.51 11.75
N THR A 82 -10.03 -15.34 12.72
CA THR A 82 -10.39 -15.22 14.14
C THR A 82 -11.15 -13.90 14.45
N PRO A 83 -12.07 -13.88 15.43
CA PRO A 83 -12.63 -15.03 16.15
C PRO A 83 -13.47 -15.92 15.24
N LEU A 84 -13.23 -17.24 15.30
CA LEU A 84 -13.91 -18.22 14.45
C LEU A 84 -14.48 -19.35 15.30
N GLU A 85 -15.76 -19.65 15.12
CA GLU A 85 -16.36 -20.89 15.59
C GLU A 85 -16.59 -21.82 14.41
N THR A 86 -15.99 -23.00 14.45
CA THR A 86 -16.11 -23.98 13.35
C THR A 86 -16.16 -25.41 13.89
N PHE A 87 -16.86 -26.29 13.17
CA PHE A 87 -16.91 -27.70 13.53
C PHE A 87 -15.68 -28.41 12.96
N VAL A 88 -14.98 -29.13 13.83
CA VAL A 88 -13.81 -29.93 13.44
C VAL A 88 -14.03 -31.36 13.91
N GLU A 89 -13.80 -32.29 13.00
CA GLU A 89 -13.87 -33.72 13.26
C GLU A 89 -12.86 -34.14 14.33
N ALA A 90 -13.24 -35.14 15.13
CA ALA A 90 -12.38 -35.68 16.17
C ALA A 90 -11.07 -36.25 15.61
N GLY A 91 -10.03 -36.27 16.45
CA GLY A 91 -8.68 -36.68 16.10
C GLY A 91 -7.64 -35.61 16.46
N THR A 92 -6.38 -35.90 16.18
CA THR A 92 -5.30 -34.91 16.23
C THR A 92 -5.37 -34.05 14.98
N ARG A 93 -5.50 -32.74 15.15
CA ARG A 93 -5.68 -31.76 14.08
C ARG A 93 -4.62 -30.69 14.19
N THR A 94 -4.05 -30.27 13.07
CA THR A 94 -3.06 -29.20 13.03
C THR A 94 -3.77 -27.90 12.72
N VAL A 95 -3.74 -26.96 13.66
CA VAL A 95 -4.31 -25.62 13.49
C VAL A 95 -3.16 -24.65 13.29
N GLU A 96 -3.13 -24.03 12.12
CA GLU A 96 -2.21 -22.96 11.77
C GLU A 96 -2.98 -21.64 11.72
N VAL A 97 -2.43 -20.62 12.37
CA VAL A 97 -2.99 -19.28 12.40
C VAL A 97 -1.97 -18.29 11.87
N ARG A 98 -2.35 -17.56 10.82
CA ARG A 98 -1.48 -16.62 10.10
C ARG A 98 -2.03 -15.20 10.22
N LEU A 99 -1.16 -14.25 10.51
CA LEU A 99 -1.50 -12.83 10.51
C LEU A 99 -0.38 -12.08 9.76
N PRO A 100 -0.67 -11.27 8.73
CA PRO A 100 0.34 -10.51 8.01
C PRO A 100 1.22 -9.69 8.96
N GLY A 101 2.53 -9.70 8.73
CA GLY A 101 3.53 -9.05 9.59
C GLY A 101 3.86 -9.80 10.89
N PHE A 102 3.25 -10.96 11.17
CA PHE A 102 3.54 -11.78 12.36
C PHE A 102 4.05 -13.16 11.97
N THR A 103 4.82 -13.76 12.88
CA THR A 103 5.25 -15.17 12.72
C THR A 103 4.04 -16.09 12.87
N PRO A 104 3.72 -16.96 11.88
CA PRO A 104 2.62 -17.93 11.98
C PRO A 104 2.71 -18.80 13.22
N GLN A 105 1.57 -19.09 13.84
CA GLN A 105 1.46 -19.98 14.98
C GLN A 105 0.86 -21.31 14.54
N VAL A 106 1.56 -22.42 14.81
CA VAL A 106 1.09 -23.78 14.50
C VAL A 106 0.92 -24.56 15.80
N LYS A 107 -0.25 -25.16 16.00
CA LYS A 107 -0.56 -25.96 17.18
C LYS A 107 -1.29 -27.24 16.81
N GLU A 108 -0.80 -28.36 17.32
CA GLU A 108 -1.53 -29.62 17.28
C GLU A 108 -2.53 -29.68 18.43
N ILE A 109 -3.79 -29.98 18.10
CA ILE A 109 -4.89 -30.02 19.05
C ILE A 109 -5.55 -31.39 18.96
N HIS A 110 -5.70 -32.06 20.09
CA HIS A 110 -6.42 -33.32 20.16
C HIS A 110 -7.90 -33.05 20.46
N LEU A 111 -8.77 -33.38 19.51
CA LEU A 111 -10.21 -33.14 19.60
C LEU A 111 -10.97 -34.44 19.81
N GLY A 112 -11.81 -34.48 20.83
CA GLY A 112 -12.77 -35.55 21.04
C GLY A 112 -14.07 -35.33 20.26
N GLY A 113 -15.06 -36.18 20.54
CA GLY A 113 -16.43 -35.99 20.09
C GLY A 113 -17.43 -36.61 21.05
N ARG A 114 -18.68 -36.16 20.98
CA ARG A 114 -19.78 -36.70 21.78
C ARG A 114 -20.73 -37.49 20.88
N ARG A 115 -21.04 -38.73 21.26
CA ARG A 115 -21.96 -39.60 20.50
C ARG A 115 -23.42 -39.47 20.93
N LEU A 116 -23.67 -39.22 22.22
CA LEU A 116 -25.01 -39.08 22.80
C LEU A 116 -25.37 -37.60 22.97
N GLY A 117 -26.50 -37.17 22.41
CA GLY A 117 -27.04 -35.82 22.55
C GLY A 117 -26.21 -34.73 21.87
N SER A 118 -25.39 -35.06 20.88
CA SER A 118 -24.50 -34.09 20.22
C SER A 118 -25.24 -32.96 19.49
N ALA A 119 -26.45 -33.22 19.00
CA ALA A 119 -27.30 -32.21 18.38
C ALA A 119 -27.87 -31.21 19.39
N ILE A 120 -27.98 -31.59 20.68
CA ILE A 120 -28.55 -30.74 21.74
C ILE A 120 -27.42 -30.03 22.49
N VAL A 121 -26.35 -30.76 22.82
CA VAL A 121 -25.20 -30.24 23.58
C VAL A 121 -23.91 -30.73 22.90
N PRO A 122 -23.46 -30.04 21.83
CA PRO A 122 -22.21 -30.39 21.16
C PRO A 122 -21.02 -30.20 22.09
N LEU A 123 -19.96 -30.98 21.88
CA LEU A 123 -18.69 -30.75 22.58
C LEU A 123 -18.09 -29.44 22.07
N ARG A 124 -17.60 -28.61 22.97
CA ARG A 124 -16.96 -27.32 22.66
C ARG A 124 -15.54 -27.30 23.20
N ALA A 125 -14.61 -26.79 22.41
CA ALA A 125 -13.24 -26.53 22.82
C ALA A 125 -12.90 -25.07 22.48
N HIS A 126 -12.10 -24.43 23.33
CA HIS A 126 -11.65 -23.05 23.13
C HIS A 126 -10.13 -23.02 23.15
N HIS A 127 -9.55 -22.42 22.11
CA HIS A 127 -8.12 -22.21 22.00
C HIS A 127 -7.82 -20.78 21.58
N SER A 128 -6.95 -20.13 22.35
CA SER A 128 -6.43 -18.81 22.06
C SER A 128 -4.99 -18.89 21.52
N PHE A 129 -4.69 -18.00 20.57
CA PHE A 129 -3.36 -17.80 20.01
C PHE A 129 -2.86 -16.40 20.35
N LEU A 130 -1.59 -16.29 20.72
CA LEU A 130 -0.92 -15.03 21.00
C LEU A 130 0.25 -14.89 20.03
N PHE A 131 0.31 -13.77 19.32
CA PHE A 131 1.44 -13.45 18.45
C PHE A 131 2.45 -12.58 19.20
N ALA A 132 3.66 -13.10 19.41
CA ALA A 132 4.67 -12.46 20.28
C ALA A 132 5.67 -11.54 19.55
N ALA A 133 5.80 -11.66 18.22
CA ALA A 133 6.75 -10.87 17.45
C ALA A 133 6.14 -10.45 16.11
N ALA A 134 6.27 -9.16 15.79
CA ALA A 134 5.82 -8.58 14.54
C ALA A 134 6.94 -7.78 13.86
N ASP A 135 6.97 -7.81 12.55
CA ASP A 135 7.73 -6.87 11.73
C ASP A 135 6.99 -5.51 11.72
N THR A 136 7.30 -4.66 12.70
CA THR A 136 6.64 -3.36 12.85
C THR A 136 6.99 -2.38 11.74
N ALA A 137 8.16 -2.53 11.10
CA ALA A 137 8.55 -1.71 9.95
C ALA A 137 7.75 -2.15 8.71
N GLY A 138 7.70 -3.46 8.43
CA GLY A 138 6.89 -4.02 7.34
C GLY A 138 5.41 -3.70 7.48
N LEU A 139 4.84 -3.84 8.69
CA LEU A 139 3.44 -3.48 8.97
C LEU A 139 3.14 -2.00 8.72
N ARG A 140 4.06 -1.10 9.07
CA ARG A 140 3.92 0.34 8.77
C ARG A 140 3.98 0.60 7.27
N ALA A 141 4.96 0.00 6.59
CA ALA A 141 5.13 0.14 5.16
C ALA A 141 3.89 -0.34 4.39
N GLU A 142 3.39 -1.53 4.70
CA GLU A 142 2.18 -2.13 4.10
C GLU A 142 0.94 -1.27 4.40
N SER A 143 0.73 -0.87 5.65
CA SER A 143 -0.37 0.01 6.06
C SER A 143 -0.41 1.33 5.30
N VAL A 144 0.75 1.98 5.15
CA VAL A 144 0.87 3.24 4.41
C VAL A 144 0.68 2.99 2.91
N ALA A 145 1.25 1.93 2.35
CA ALA A 145 1.11 1.60 0.93
C ALA A 145 -0.35 1.29 0.56
N ASP A 146 -1.06 0.50 1.37
CA ASP A 146 -2.49 0.23 1.19
C ASP A 146 -3.31 1.51 1.25
N PHE A 147 -3.03 2.37 2.25
CA PHE A 147 -3.71 3.65 2.37
C PHE A 147 -3.45 4.56 1.15
N ALA A 148 -2.20 4.63 0.70
CA ALA A 148 -1.78 5.38 -0.48
C ALA A 148 -2.47 4.88 -1.76
N ALA A 149 -2.60 3.56 -1.93
CA ALA A 149 -3.31 2.97 -3.07
C ALA A 149 -4.78 3.41 -3.11
N TRP A 150 -5.46 3.38 -1.97
CA TRP A 150 -6.84 3.88 -1.85
C TRP A 150 -6.94 5.39 -2.07
N ALA A 151 -5.95 6.15 -1.62
CA ALA A 151 -5.87 7.58 -1.85
C ALA A 151 -5.52 7.97 -3.30
N LEU A 152 -5.13 7.02 -4.16
CA LEU A 152 -5.02 7.22 -5.61
C LEU A 152 -6.31 6.81 -6.35
N GLY A 153 -7.21 6.09 -5.68
CA GLY A 153 -8.46 5.60 -6.25
C GLY A 153 -9.49 6.68 -6.59
N PRO A 154 -10.65 6.29 -7.16
CA PRO A 154 -11.75 7.19 -7.42
C PRO A 154 -12.30 7.78 -6.10
N GLU A 155 -12.79 9.01 -6.13
CA GLU A 155 -13.42 9.62 -4.96
C GLU A 155 -14.64 8.83 -4.48
N PRO A 156 -14.91 8.81 -3.16
CA PRO A 156 -16.04 8.09 -2.62
C PRO A 156 -17.34 8.74 -3.09
N GLY A 157 -18.27 7.91 -3.53
CA GLY A 157 -19.60 8.31 -3.95
C GLY A 157 -20.70 7.79 -3.01
N PRO A 158 -21.98 8.03 -3.34
CA PRO A 158 -23.11 7.53 -2.55
C PRO A 158 -23.14 5.99 -2.45
N GLN A 159 -22.60 5.31 -3.45
CA GLN A 159 -22.57 3.84 -3.55
C GLN A 159 -21.26 3.22 -3.07
N PHE A 160 -20.19 4.02 -2.95
CA PHE A 160 -18.86 3.53 -2.62
C PHE A 160 -18.17 4.48 -1.65
N GLN A 161 -17.91 4.00 -0.43
CA GLN A 161 -17.12 4.72 0.56
C GLN A 161 -15.77 4.02 0.67
N HIS A 162 -14.69 4.80 0.79
CA HIS A 162 -13.39 4.19 1.05
C HIS A 162 -13.42 3.41 2.38
N PRO A 163 -12.85 2.20 2.40
CA PRO A 163 -12.72 1.47 3.65
C PRO A 163 -11.83 2.24 4.64
N PRO A 164 -11.96 1.99 5.96
CA PRO A 164 -11.12 2.60 6.98
C PRO A 164 -9.72 1.94 7.03
N VAL A 165 -8.94 2.14 5.96
CA VAL A 165 -7.66 1.46 5.71
C VAL A 165 -6.60 1.90 6.72
N ALA A 166 -6.50 3.19 7.02
CA ALA A 166 -5.52 3.67 8.00
C ALA A 166 -5.81 3.09 9.38
N ARG A 167 -7.09 3.01 9.79
CA ARG A 167 -7.47 2.43 11.10
C ARG A 167 -7.17 0.95 11.21
N SER A 168 -7.32 0.21 10.10
CA SER A 168 -7.00 -1.21 10.07
C SER A 168 -5.48 -1.43 10.20
N GLY A 169 -4.68 -0.64 9.50
CA GLY A 169 -3.23 -0.64 9.67
C GLY A 169 -2.77 -0.22 11.07
N GLY A 170 -3.35 0.84 11.64
CA GLY A 170 -3.07 1.27 13.02
C GLY A 170 -3.42 0.22 14.08
N ARG A 171 -4.43 -0.63 13.83
CA ARG A 171 -4.72 -1.79 14.68
C ARG A 171 -3.60 -2.83 14.61
N GLY A 172 -3.05 -3.10 13.42
CA GLY A 172 -1.95 -4.06 13.21
C GLY A 172 -0.65 -3.63 13.89
N MET A 173 -0.36 -2.34 13.96
CA MET A 173 0.78 -1.81 14.70
C MET A 173 0.66 -2.02 16.21
N TRP A 174 -0.50 -1.69 16.80
CA TRP A 174 -0.76 -1.94 18.23
C TRP A 174 -0.59 -3.42 18.61
N ALA A 175 -1.08 -4.26 17.73
CA ALA A 175 -1.09 -5.70 17.81
C ALA A 175 0.29 -6.36 17.98
N SER A 176 1.38 -5.64 17.70
CA SER A 176 2.76 -6.11 17.81
C SER A 176 3.35 -6.16 19.22
N GLU A 177 2.57 -5.88 20.27
CA GLU A 177 3.01 -5.65 21.66
C GLU A 177 4.01 -4.48 21.83
N HIS A 178 4.52 -3.91 20.72
CA HIS A 178 5.35 -2.72 20.68
C HIS A 178 4.47 -1.49 20.45
N ARG A 179 4.30 -0.67 21.51
CA ARG A 179 3.81 0.70 21.32
C ARG A 179 4.86 1.45 20.50
N PRO A 180 4.49 2.12 19.39
CA PRO A 180 5.40 3.02 18.70
C PRO A 180 5.90 4.08 19.69
N ASP A 181 7.18 4.42 19.62
CA ASP A 181 7.65 5.65 20.25
C ASP A 181 7.04 6.87 19.55
N ARG A 182 7.26 8.04 20.14
CA ARG A 182 6.71 9.29 19.61
C ARG A 182 7.16 9.55 18.17
N ASP A 183 8.43 9.31 17.87
CA ASP A 183 9.02 9.52 16.55
C ASP A 183 8.45 8.53 15.52
N GLY A 184 8.24 7.27 15.90
CA GLY A 184 7.60 6.26 15.07
C GLY A 184 6.15 6.60 14.75
N LEU A 185 5.41 7.18 15.71
CA LEU A 185 4.03 7.64 15.52
C LEU A 185 3.97 8.94 14.69
N GLU A 186 4.92 9.86 14.87
CA GLU A 186 5.07 11.06 14.04
C GLU A 186 5.35 10.68 12.58
N ARG A 187 6.32 9.78 12.33
CA ARG A 187 6.62 9.28 10.98
C ARG A 187 5.41 8.59 10.35
N PHE A 188 4.68 7.78 11.12
CA PHE A 188 3.46 7.14 10.63
C PHE A 188 2.38 8.18 10.28
N ALA A 189 2.18 9.20 11.12
CA ALA A 189 1.28 10.30 10.85
C ALA A 189 1.67 11.08 9.59
N GLY A 190 2.95 11.47 9.46
CA GLY A 190 3.48 12.18 8.30
C GLY A 190 3.28 11.39 7.00
N ASN A 191 3.60 10.09 7.01
CA ASN A 191 3.38 9.20 5.88
C ASN A 191 1.90 9.09 5.47
N LEU A 192 0.98 8.94 6.42
CA LEU A 192 -0.47 8.92 6.10
C LEU A 192 -0.95 10.28 5.57
N LEU A 193 -0.50 11.37 6.19
CA LEU A 193 -0.89 12.74 5.81
C LEU A 193 -0.35 13.11 4.43
N ALA A 194 0.82 12.62 4.03
CA ALA A 194 1.39 12.81 2.69
C ALA A 194 0.46 12.32 1.57
N HIS A 195 -0.30 11.26 1.83
CA HIS A 195 -1.24 10.64 0.89
C HIS A 195 -2.68 11.11 1.08
N ALA A 196 -2.97 11.85 2.13
CA ALA A 196 -4.34 12.10 2.58
C ALA A 196 -5.20 12.82 1.53
N ARG A 197 -6.50 12.52 1.55
CA ARG A 197 -7.55 13.34 0.95
C ARG A 197 -8.43 13.95 2.04
N PRO A 198 -9.12 15.08 1.80
CA PRO A 198 -9.92 15.76 2.82
C PRO A 198 -10.91 14.85 3.57
N HIS A 199 -11.59 13.94 2.87
CA HIS A 199 -12.57 13.02 3.49
C HIS A 199 -11.94 11.88 4.32
N GLN A 200 -10.61 11.68 4.28
CA GLN A 200 -9.91 10.60 4.99
C GLN A 200 -9.37 11.02 6.36
N GLY A 201 -9.49 12.30 6.75
CA GLY A 201 -8.94 12.81 8.02
C GLY A 201 -9.44 12.05 9.26
N ALA A 202 -10.72 11.68 9.30
CA ALA A 202 -11.28 10.89 10.40
C ALA A 202 -10.66 9.47 10.48
N ASP A 203 -10.28 8.90 9.34
CA ASP A 203 -9.62 7.60 9.29
C ASP A 203 -8.20 7.67 9.84
N ILE A 204 -7.43 8.67 9.40
CA ILE A 204 -6.08 8.95 9.90
C ILE A 204 -6.09 9.19 11.41
N LEU A 205 -6.96 10.08 11.92
CA LEU A 205 -7.05 10.34 13.36
C LEU A 205 -7.41 9.07 14.14
N GLY A 206 -8.30 8.24 13.59
CA GLY A 206 -8.63 6.95 14.19
C GLY A 206 -7.47 5.97 14.19
N ALA A 207 -6.60 6.00 13.17
CA ALA A 207 -5.39 5.18 13.10
C ALA A 207 -4.41 5.61 14.18
N LEU A 208 -4.14 6.91 14.30
CA LEU A 208 -3.22 7.48 15.30
C LEU A 208 -3.71 7.22 16.72
N LEU A 209 -5.01 7.37 16.98
CA LEU A 209 -5.61 7.04 18.29
C LEU A 209 -5.43 5.55 18.63
N ARG A 210 -5.53 4.65 17.66
CA ARG A 210 -5.35 3.20 17.91
C ARG A 210 -3.88 2.82 18.08
N ALA A 211 -3.00 3.40 17.26
CA ALA A 211 -1.57 3.14 17.33
C ALA A 211 -0.95 3.69 18.63
N GLY A 212 -1.40 4.84 19.11
CA GLY A 212 -0.92 5.47 20.35
C GLY A 212 -1.55 4.92 21.65
N ASN A 213 -2.73 4.27 21.58
CA ASN A 213 -3.43 3.78 22.77
C ASN A 213 -3.49 2.26 22.91
N PRO A 214 -2.75 1.70 23.88
CA PRO A 214 -2.98 0.36 24.39
C PRO A 214 -4.43 0.10 24.81
N GLY A 215 -5.11 -0.84 24.17
CA GLY A 215 -6.46 -1.28 24.55
C GLY A 215 -7.62 -0.48 23.94
N ALA A 216 -7.36 0.37 22.95
CA ALA A 216 -8.37 1.13 22.20
C ALA A 216 -9.26 2.06 23.06
N VAL A 217 -8.84 2.39 24.27
CA VAL A 217 -9.50 3.38 25.11
C VAL A 217 -8.90 4.74 24.81
N VAL A 218 -9.72 5.66 24.32
CA VAL A 218 -9.32 7.06 24.13
C VAL A 218 -9.20 7.70 25.51
N THR A 219 -7.98 8.11 25.86
CA THR A 219 -7.68 8.83 27.11
C THR A 219 -7.34 10.28 26.83
N THR A 220 -7.48 11.17 27.81
CA THR A 220 -7.03 12.57 27.69
C THR A 220 -5.55 12.66 27.33
N GLY A 221 -4.72 11.77 27.88
CA GLY A 221 -3.29 11.70 27.57
C GLY A 221 -3.02 11.39 26.09
N SER A 222 -3.83 10.52 25.49
CA SER A 222 -3.67 10.17 24.07
C SER A 222 -4.14 11.24 23.09
N ILE A 223 -5.15 12.01 23.48
CA ILE A 223 -5.56 13.19 22.72
C ILE A 223 -4.41 14.22 22.77
N ALA A 224 -3.80 14.41 23.94
CA ALA A 224 -2.65 15.28 24.09
C ALA A 224 -1.44 14.81 23.27
N GLU A 225 -1.17 13.50 23.21
CA GLU A 225 -0.09 12.93 22.39
C GLU A 225 -0.29 13.19 20.90
N ILE A 226 -1.51 13.00 20.38
CA ILE A 226 -1.81 13.32 18.99
C ILE A 226 -1.67 14.81 18.73
N ALA A 227 -2.20 15.67 19.61
CA ALA A 227 -2.00 17.12 19.46
C ALA A 227 -0.51 17.50 19.42
N GLN A 228 0.30 16.84 20.25
CA GLN A 228 1.75 17.00 20.28
C GLN A 228 2.45 16.54 18.99
N ILE A 229 1.95 15.50 18.32
CA ILE A 229 2.43 15.07 17.00
C ILE A 229 2.13 16.14 15.94
N PHE A 230 0.90 16.66 15.91
CA PHE A 230 0.55 17.71 14.95
C PHE A 230 1.35 18.99 15.17
N ILE A 231 1.66 19.34 16.43
CA ILE A 231 2.55 20.46 16.76
C ILE A 231 3.98 20.19 16.24
N GLN A 232 4.50 18.97 16.40
CA GLN A 232 5.82 18.62 15.87
C GLN A 232 5.85 18.68 14.35
N LEU A 233 4.84 18.14 13.67
CA LEU A 233 4.72 18.23 12.21
C LEU A 233 4.68 19.69 11.76
N ASP A 234 3.94 20.57 12.45
CA ASP A 234 3.90 22.01 12.15
C ASP A 234 5.23 22.73 12.39
N ASN A 235 6.05 22.24 13.33
CA ASN A 235 7.38 22.78 13.57
C ASN A 235 8.41 22.27 12.55
N ASN A 236 8.29 21.01 12.14
CA ASN A 236 9.23 20.33 11.25
C ASN A 236 8.98 20.67 9.78
N TYR A 237 7.73 20.96 9.40
CA TYR A 237 7.33 21.19 8.01
C TYR A 237 6.63 22.55 7.83
N PRO A 238 7.38 23.59 7.41
CA PRO A 238 6.80 24.88 7.06
C PRO A 238 5.68 24.74 6.03
N GLY A 239 4.48 25.25 6.34
CA GLY A 239 3.29 25.11 5.49
C GLY A 239 2.32 24.00 5.92
N PHE A 240 2.65 23.19 6.93
CA PHE A 240 1.75 22.15 7.47
C PHE A 240 0.38 22.67 7.90
N HIS A 241 0.30 23.88 8.45
CA HIS A 241 -0.97 24.52 8.80
C HIS A 241 -1.97 24.62 7.62
N ARG A 242 -1.50 24.80 6.38
CA ARG A 242 -2.36 24.82 5.18
C ARG A 242 -2.95 23.44 4.87
N LEU A 243 -2.17 22.39 5.09
CA LEU A 243 -2.65 21.01 4.96
C LEU A 243 -3.73 20.72 6.00
N VAL A 244 -3.56 21.20 7.24
CA VAL A 244 -4.59 21.07 8.27
C VAL A 244 -5.87 21.80 7.84
N GLU A 245 -5.77 23.02 7.31
CA GLU A 245 -6.92 23.78 6.78
C GLU A 245 -7.67 22.99 5.70
N GLU A 246 -6.95 22.44 4.71
CA GLU A 246 -7.54 21.68 3.61
C GLU A 246 -8.19 20.37 4.09
N LEU A 247 -7.54 19.64 5.00
CA LEU A 247 -8.07 18.38 5.52
C LEU A 247 -9.30 18.58 6.41
N THR A 248 -9.38 19.69 7.16
CA THR A 248 -10.54 19.95 8.02
C THR A 248 -11.65 20.73 7.30
N GLY A 249 -11.37 21.31 6.14
CA GLY A 249 -12.29 22.22 5.43
C GLY A 249 -12.69 23.42 6.29
N THR A 250 -11.88 23.76 7.29
CA THR A 250 -12.16 24.85 8.24
C THR A 250 -11.46 26.10 7.73
N GLU A 251 -12.19 27.20 7.53
CA GLU A 251 -11.57 28.45 7.05
C GLU A 251 -10.49 28.97 8.03
N SER A 252 -9.36 29.44 7.48
CA SER A 252 -8.23 30.07 8.17
C SER A 252 -8.61 31.05 9.30
N ALA A 253 -9.75 31.75 9.16
CA ALA A 253 -10.28 32.65 10.18
C ALA A 253 -10.57 31.98 11.54
N ALA A 254 -10.87 30.68 11.56
CA ALA A 254 -11.14 29.92 12.78
C ALA A 254 -9.89 29.60 13.60
N PHE A 255 -8.69 29.64 12.99
CA PHE A 255 -7.43 29.27 13.64
C PHE A 255 -6.73 30.46 14.35
N GLY A 256 -7.32 31.65 14.31
CA GLY A 256 -6.92 32.79 15.14
C GLY A 256 -5.55 33.39 14.78
N SER A 257 -4.82 33.87 15.80
CA SER A 257 -3.52 34.55 15.61
C SER A 257 -2.37 33.59 15.29
N TRP A 258 -2.44 32.34 15.75
CA TRP A 258 -1.41 31.33 15.49
C TRP A 258 -1.24 31.08 13.99
N TYR A 259 -2.35 30.86 13.26
CA TYR A 259 -2.34 30.62 11.81
C TYR A 259 -1.77 31.82 11.05
N ARG A 260 -2.25 33.03 11.38
CA ARG A 260 -1.75 34.28 10.76
C ARG A 260 -0.24 34.44 10.95
N ASN A 261 0.26 34.21 12.16
CA ASN A 261 1.70 34.31 12.42
C ASN A 261 2.52 33.30 11.60
N ARG A 262 1.99 32.08 11.39
CA ARG A 262 2.65 31.05 10.55
C ARG A 262 2.65 31.43 9.08
N GLU A 263 1.54 31.93 8.57
CA GLU A 263 1.41 32.43 7.19
C GLU A 263 2.31 33.63 6.92
N ASP A 264 2.38 34.58 7.85
CA ASP A 264 3.22 35.77 7.74
C ASP A 264 4.71 35.38 7.68
N GLN A 265 5.13 34.43 8.52
CA GLN A 265 6.50 33.90 8.52
C GLN A 265 6.82 33.20 7.19
N LEU A 266 5.97 32.27 6.75
CA LEU A 266 6.15 31.55 5.50
C LEU A 266 6.20 32.51 4.30
N SER A 267 5.32 33.51 4.26
CA SER A 267 5.27 34.51 3.20
C SER A 267 6.54 35.38 3.16
N THR A 268 7.07 35.74 4.33
CA THR A 268 8.33 36.48 4.46
C THR A 268 9.51 35.67 3.94
N ASP A 269 9.59 34.39 4.33
CA ASP A 269 10.66 33.49 3.90
C ASP A 269 10.59 33.21 2.39
N LEU A 270 9.38 33.01 1.86
CA LEU A 270 9.13 32.84 0.43
C LEU A 270 9.50 34.07 -0.39
N LEU A 271 9.17 35.27 0.11
CA LEU A 271 9.56 36.52 -0.54
C LEU A 271 11.08 36.63 -0.63
N ALA A 272 11.79 36.36 0.47
CA ALA A 272 13.25 36.40 0.49
C ALA A 272 13.89 35.42 -0.51
N VAL A 273 13.38 34.18 -0.58
CA VAL A 273 13.86 33.17 -1.55
C VAL A 273 13.50 33.58 -2.98
N SER A 274 12.29 34.09 -3.23
CA SER A 274 11.87 34.51 -4.57
C SER A 274 12.77 35.61 -5.13
N ILE A 275 13.12 36.62 -4.32
CA ILE A 275 14.06 37.67 -4.71
C ILE A 275 15.42 37.07 -5.07
N GLN A 276 15.95 36.14 -4.25
CA GLN A 276 17.20 35.45 -4.55
C GLN A 276 17.14 34.66 -5.87
N LEU A 277 16.01 34.02 -6.17
CA LEU A 277 15.82 33.24 -7.40
C LEU A 277 15.66 34.15 -8.64
N ASP A 278 14.95 35.27 -8.51
CA ASP A 278 14.78 36.28 -9.57
C ASP A 278 16.10 37.03 -9.86
N GLU A 279 16.90 37.30 -8.83
CA GLU A 279 18.27 37.82 -8.96
C GLU A 279 19.28 36.74 -9.40
N GLY A 280 18.84 35.48 -9.42
CA GLY A 280 19.63 34.27 -9.59
C GLY A 280 20.32 34.14 -10.95
N ARG A 281 21.66 34.03 -10.87
CA ARG A 281 22.65 33.99 -11.95
C ARG A 281 22.41 32.87 -12.97
N SER A 282 22.70 33.13 -14.24
CA SER A 282 22.98 32.08 -15.22
C SER A 282 24.07 31.16 -14.67
N PRO A 283 23.77 29.88 -14.38
CA PRO A 283 24.72 29.01 -13.72
C PRO A 283 25.95 28.80 -14.62
N MET A 284 27.15 28.87 -14.05
CA MET A 284 28.36 28.51 -14.78
C MET A 284 28.28 27.03 -15.14
N ARG A 285 28.22 26.74 -16.45
CA ARG A 285 28.23 25.38 -16.97
C ARG A 285 29.52 24.67 -16.57
N ARG A 286 29.40 23.76 -15.61
CA ARG A 286 30.44 22.79 -15.25
C ARG A 286 29.88 21.41 -15.53
N SER A 287 30.71 20.56 -16.13
CA SER A 287 30.38 19.17 -16.37
C SER A 287 31.51 18.27 -15.91
N ARG A 288 31.15 17.05 -15.52
CA ARG A 288 32.08 15.95 -15.25
C ARG A 288 31.55 14.67 -15.86
N THR A 289 32.42 13.68 -16.04
CA THR A 289 32.04 12.40 -16.64
C THR A 289 32.25 11.28 -15.63
N ILE A 290 31.28 10.36 -15.54
CA ILE A 290 31.28 9.23 -14.61
C ILE A 290 30.89 8.00 -15.42
N GLY A 291 31.79 7.03 -15.53
CA GLY A 291 31.62 5.86 -16.38
C GLY A 291 31.29 6.19 -17.84
N GLY A 292 31.82 7.31 -18.36
CA GLY A 292 31.54 7.79 -19.73
C GLY A 292 30.23 8.57 -19.89
N ILE A 293 29.48 8.78 -18.81
CA ILE A 293 28.21 9.51 -18.81
C ILE A 293 28.44 10.96 -18.32
N PRO A 294 28.01 12.00 -19.06
CA PRO A 294 28.17 13.39 -18.65
C PRO A 294 27.14 13.80 -17.59
N PHE A 295 27.61 14.51 -16.56
CA PHE A 295 26.82 15.14 -15.51
C PHE A 295 27.11 16.64 -15.47
N VAL A 296 26.10 17.46 -15.19
CA VAL A 296 26.21 18.91 -15.01
C VAL A 296 26.04 19.31 -13.55
N ALA A 297 26.75 20.35 -13.12
CA ALA A 297 26.72 20.82 -11.73
C ALA A 297 25.44 21.62 -11.46
N VAL A 298 24.73 21.27 -10.39
CA VAL A 298 23.64 22.04 -9.80
C VAL A 298 24.19 22.75 -8.57
N PRO A 299 24.18 24.10 -8.51
CA PRO A 299 24.79 24.84 -7.42
C PRO A 299 24.06 24.64 -6.08
N ALA A 300 24.80 24.83 -4.98
CA ALA A 300 24.20 24.99 -3.66
C ALA A 300 23.27 26.22 -3.64
N GLY A 301 22.19 26.15 -2.87
CA GLY A 301 21.23 27.25 -2.79
C GLY A 301 19.90 26.86 -2.14
N ARG A 302 19.05 27.87 -1.97
CA ARG A 302 17.67 27.70 -1.50
C ARG A 302 16.75 27.72 -2.70
N TYR A 303 15.75 26.85 -2.70
CA TYR A 303 14.73 26.77 -3.75
C TYR A 303 13.35 26.68 -3.12
N ALA A 304 12.39 27.44 -3.64
CA ALA A 304 10.99 27.31 -3.28
C ALA A 304 10.32 26.34 -4.26
N LEU A 305 9.86 25.19 -3.77
CA LEU A 305 9.16 24.20 -4.59
C LEU A 305 7.90 24.81 -5.21
N GLY A 306 7.71 24.54 -6.49
CA GLY A 306 6.66 25.12 -7.32
C GLY A 306 7.02 26.48 -7.93
N TYR A 307 8.24 27.00 -7.73
CA TYR A 307 8.60 28.33 -8.23
C TYR A 307 8.75 28.36 -9.78
N PRO A 308 8.22 29.38 -10.48
CA PRO A 308 7.52 30.54 -9.94
C PRO A 308 6.11 30.20 -9.43
N LEU A 309 5.75 30.76 -8.26
CA LEU A 309 4.52 30.47 -7.52
C LEU A 309 3.27 31.08 -8.21
N ARG A 310 2.97 30.60 -9.42
CA ARG A 310 1.90 31.14 -10.29
C ARG A 310 0.60 30.34 -10.21
N ASN A 311 0.67 29.11 -9.72
CA ASN A 311 -0.49 28.21 -9.62
C ASN A 311 -0.88 28.04 -8.15
N ALA A 312 -2.19 27.91 -7.90
CA ALA A 312 -2.73 27.65 -6.56
C ALA A 312 -2.21 26.33 -5.94
N GLU A 313 -1.71 25.42 -6.77
CA GLU A 313 -1.12 24.13 -6.37
C GLU A 313 0.36 24.22 -6.01
N THR A 314 0.99 25.39 -6.16
CA THR A 314 2.38 25.60 -5.73
C THR A 314 2.44 25.73 -4.22
N THR A 315 3.43 25.08 -3.64
CA THR A 315 3.39 24.72 -2.22
C THR A 315 4.27 25.66 -1.42
N GLY A 316 5.29 26.22 -2.08
CA GLY A 316 6.19 27.20 -1.51
C GLY A 316 7.05 26.63 -0.38
N VAL A 317 7.21 25.31 -0.33
CA VAL A 317 8.11 24.67 0.62
C VAL A 317 9.54 25.02 0.21
N ILE A 318 10.30 25.59 1.15
CA ILE A 318 11.68 25.98 0.91
C ILE A 318 12.57 24.79 1.21
N VAL A 319 13.34 24.37 0.20
CA VAL A 319 14.37 23.33 0.31
C VAL A 319 15.73 24.01 0.23
N GLU A 320 16.66 23.56 1.08
CA GLU A 320 18.03 24.05 1.11
C GLU A 320 18.98 22.94 0.64
N TYR A 321 19.80 23.28 -0.36
CA TYR A 321 20.89 22.45 -0.86
C TYR A 321 22.20 23.04 -0.35
N PRO A 322 22.78 22.52 0.75
CA PRO A 322 23.97 23.11 1.38
C PRO A 322 25.23 22.94 0.51
N GLN A 323 25.22 22.00 -0.42
CA GLN A 323 26.33 21.68 -1.31
C GLN A 323 25.84 21.54 -2.74
N GLU A 324 26.77 21.73 -3.69
CA GLU A 324 26.49 21.39 -5.09
C GLU A 324 26.32 19.89 -5.26
N PHE A 325 25.43 19.49 -6.16
CA PHE A 325 25.31 18.12 -6.62
C PHE A 325 25.37 18.10 -8.15
N TRP A 326 25.38 16.91 -8.74
CA TRP A 326 25.50 16.76 -10.17
C TRP A 326 24.33 15.97 -10.71
N ILE A 327 23.76 16.38 -11.84
CA ILE A 327 22.67 15.67 -12.51
C ILE A 327 23.11 15.24 -13.89
N GLN A 328 22.73 14.04 -14.32
CA GLN A 328 23.05 13.53 -15.63
C GLN A 328 22.52 14.48 -16.71
N ALA A 329 23.38 14.79 -17.69
CA ALA A 329 23.11 15.86 -18.66
C ALA A 329 21.97 15.52 -19.64
N THR A 330 21.66 14.24 -19.82
CA THR A 330 20.56 13.74 -20.66
C THR A 330 19.81 12.64 -19.90
N GLU A 331 18.66 12.17 -20.41
CA GLU A 331 18.16 10.88 -19.93
C GLU A 331 19.18 9.77 -20.23
N THR A 332 19.09 8.69 -19.45
CA THR A 332 19.92 7.50 -19.67
C THR A 332 19.62 6.94 -21.05
N THR A 333 20.67 6.77 -21.85
CA THR A 333 20.55 6.34 -23.23
C THR A 333 20.52 4.82 -23.35
N ARG A 334 20.04 4.32 -24.50
CA ARG A 334 20.09 2.87 -24.79
C ARG A 334 21.51 2.34 -24.82
N ALA A 335 22.50 3.12 -25.27
CA ALA A 335 23.90 2.69 -25.27
C ALA A 335 24.45 2.53 -23.84
N GLU A 336 24.11 3.45 -22.93
CA GLU A 336 24.49 3.36 -21.52
C GLU A 336 23.82 2.16 -20.85
N PHE A 337 22.52 1.98 -21.05
CA PHE A 337 21.77 0.86 -20.48
C PHE A 337 22.20 -0.49 -21.05
N ALA A 338 22.61 -0.55 -22.32
CA ALA A 338 23.15 -1.76 -22.95
C ALA A 338 24.42 -2.26 -22.26
N ARG A 339 25.29 -1.35 -21.78
CA ARG A 339 26.48 -1.72 -21.01
C ARG A 339 26.11 -2.40 -19.69
N PHE A 340 25.09 -1.88 -19.00
CA PHE A 340 24.58 -2.47 -17.77
C PHE A 340 24.06 -3.89 -17.98
N ILE A 341 23.20 -4.10 -18.99
CA ILE A 341 22.68 -5.45 -19.31
C ILE A 341 23.80 -6.41 -19.68
N SER A 342 24.82 -5.92 -20.40
CA SER A 342 25.98 -6.74 -20.80
C SER A 342 26.83 -7.14 -19.58
N ALA A 343 26.94 -6.27 -18.57
CA ALA A 343 27.69 -6.53 -17.35
C ALA A 343 26.90 -7.40 -16.35
N ILE A 344 25.57 -7.29 -16.33
CA ILE A 344 24.69 -8.03 -15.40
C ILE A 344 23.60 -8.77 -16.19
N PRO A 345 23.87 -10.01 -16.64
CA PRO A 345 22.92 -10.81 -17.43
C PRO A 345 21.59 -11.14 -16.73
N GLU A 346 21.46 -10.86 -15.43
CA GLU A 346 20.17 -10.95 -14.72
C GLU A 346 19.14 -9.93 -15.24
N TRP A 347 19.63 -8.79 -15.74
CA TRP A 347 18.80 -7.73 -16.34
C TRP A 347 18.62 -7.90 -17.85
N GLU A 348 18.97 -9.08 -18.39
CA GLU A 348 18.69 -9.42 -19.78
C GLU A 348 17.17 -9.42 -20.04
N ARG A 349 16.79 -8.95 -21.23
CA ARG A 349 15.40 -8.65 -21.59
C ARG A 349 14.48 -9.85 -21.40
N ASP A 350 14.85 -11.00 -21.96
CA ASP A 350 13.97 -12.16 -22.00
C ASP A 350 13.82 -12.80 -20.61
N ARG A 351 14.87 -12.71 -19.78
CA ARG A 351 14.83 -13.12 -18.38
C ARG A 351 13.88 -12.26 -17.55
N VAL A 352 14.03 -10.93 -17.59
CA VAL A 352 13.18 -10.00 -16.84
C VAL A 352 11.71 -10.10 -17.28
N ARG A 353 11.46 -10.35 -18.58
CA ARG A 353 10.10 -10.59 -19.09
C ARG A 353 9.46 -11.87 -18.53
N GLN A 354 10.24 -12.94 -18.35
CA GLN A 354 9.76 -14.19 -17.75
C GLN A 354 9.38 -14.02 -16.26
N GLU A 355 9.95 -13.03 -15.58
CA GLU A 355 9.63 -12.68 -14.18
C GLU A 355 8.36 -11.82 -14.04
N GLY A 356 7.63 -11.58 -15.13
CA GLY A 356 6.34 -10.90 -15.14
C GLY A 356 6.35 -9.47 -15.68
N PHE A 357 7.48 -8.97 -16.18
CA PHE A 357 7.59 -7.65 -16.80
C PHE A 357 7.54 -7.73 -18.33
N SER A 358 6.42 -8.20 -18.89
CA SER A 358 6.28 -8.54 -20.31
C SER A 358 6.65 -7.41 -21.29
N ASP A 359 6.45 -6.15 -20.91
CA ASP A 359 6.76 -4.97 -21.73
C ASP A 359 8.20 -4.45 -21.52
N TYR A 360 9.02 -5.06 -20.66
CA TYR A 360 10.39 -4.61 -20.40
C TYR A 360 11.22 -4.55 -21.69
N LEU A 361 11.82 -3.38 -21.98
CA LEU A 361 12.57 -3.08 -23.20
C LEU A 361 11.81 -3.50 -24.49
N ARG A 362 10.48 -3.26 -24.53
CA ARG A 362 9.60 -3.66 -25.64
C ARG A 362 10.09 -3.24 -27.02
N ASP A 363 10.65 -2.05 -27.11
CA ASP A 363 11.07 -1.43 -28.36
C ASP A 363 12.54 -1.69 -28.72
N TRP A 364 13.16 -2.68 -28.06
CA TRP A 364 14.48 -3.20 -28.43
C TRP A 364 14.31 -4.33 -29.44
N PRO A 365 15.18 -4.42 -30.46
CA PRO A 365 15.09 -5.43 -31.53
C PRO A 365 15.03 -6.87 -31.00
N GLU A 366 14.24 -7.74 -31.61
CA GLU A 366 14.08 -9.14 -31.16
C GLU A 366 15.42 -9.88 -31.06
N ASP A 367 16.34 -9.61 -31.99
CA ASP A 367 17.69 -10.16 -32.07
C ASP A 367 18.71 -9.47 -31.15
N TRP A 368 18.28 -8.58 -30.23
CA TRP A 368 19.16 -7.81 -29.35
C TRP A 368 20.23 -8.64 -28.64
N SER A 369 19.86 -9.80 -28.08
CA SER A 369 20.76 -10.70 -27.36
C SER A 369 21.90 -11.26 -28.22
N GLN A 370 21.77 -11.19 -29.55
CA GLN A 370 22.78 -11.62 -30.52
C GLN A 370 23.63 -10.44 -31.03
N ARG A 371 23.28 -9.20 -30.67
CA ARG A 371 23.98 -7.98 -31.11
C ARG A 371 25.10 -7.60 -30.15
N PHE A 372 26.12 -6.93 -30.68
CA PHE A 372 27.19 -6.29 -29.89
C PHE A 372 26.80 -4.89 -29.36
N GLY A 373 25.50 -4.60 -29.23
CA GLY A 373 24.96 -3.31 -28.80
C GLY A 373 24.11 -2.59 -29.85
N PRO A 374 23.65 -1.36 -29.54
CA PRO A 374 22.78 -0.59 -30.43
C PRO A 374 23.60 0.10 -31.53
N THR A 375 22.96 0.42 -32.66
CA THR A 375 23.60 1.30 -33.67
C THR A 375 23.87 2.68 -33.09
N ALA A 376 24.74 3.48 -33.71
CA ALA A 376 25.08 4.83 -33.22
C ALA A 376 23.86 5.74 -33.05
N ARG A 377 22.81 5.57 -33.86
CA ARG A 377 21.57 6.35 -33.75
C ARG A 377 20.62 5.79 -32.69
N GLU A 378 20.42 4.46 -32.65
CA GLU A 378 19.61 3.82 -31.60
C GLU A 378 20.21 4.04 -30.21
N GLY A 379 21.53 4.03 -30.11
CA GLY A 379 22.26 4.21 -28.86
C GLY A 379 22.07 5.58 -28.23
N GLN A 380 21.70 6.59 -29.01
CA GLN A 380 21.41 7.95 -28.52
C GLN A 380 19.95 8.16 -28.12
N LEU A 381 19.06 7.20 -28.39
CA LEU A 381 17.69 7.28 -27.89
C LEU A 381 17.69 7.07 -26.37
N PRO A 382 16.81 7.75 -25.62
CA PRO A 382 16.64 7.47 -24.21
C PRO A 382 16.07 6.06 -24.02
N VAL A 383 16.52 5.38 -22.96
CA VAL A 383 15.95 4.10 -22.57
C VAL A 383 14.56 4.30 -22.00
N ARG A 384 13.62 3.46 -22.43
CA ARG A 384 12.24 3.42 -21.95
C ARG A 384 11.78 1.97 -21.81
N TYR A 385 10.55 1.77 -21.34
CA TYR A 385 10.07 0.46 -20.91
C TYR A 385 10.93 -0.15 -19.80
N VAL A 386 11.38 0.69 -18.87
CA VAL A 386 12.15 0.30 -17.68
C VAL A 386 11.34 0.64 -16.44
N HIS A 387 11.18 -0.35 -15.56
CA HIS A 387 10.53 -0.16 -14.27
C HIS A 387 11.55 0.42 -13.28
N ARG A 388 11.07 0.97 -12.16
CA ARG A 388 11.91 1.77 -11.25
C ARG A 388 13.07 0.97 -10.65
N GLU A 389 12.86 -0.30 -10.33
CA GLU A 389 13.91 -1.16 -9.77
C GLU A 389 15.07 -1.38 -10.76
N ALA A 390 14.78 -1.49 -12.06
CA ALA A 390 15.83 -1.58 -13.08
C ALA A 390 16.67 -0.29 -13.16
N ALA A 391 16.03 0.87 -13.01
CA ALA A 391 16.72 2.16 -12.99
C ALA A 391 17.61 2.33 -11.74
N LEU A 392 17.12 1.90 -10.57
CA LEU A 392 17.92 1.84 -9.33
C LEU A 392 19.07 0.84 -9.44
N ALA A 393 18.84 -0.33 -10.04
CA ALA A 393 19.88 -1.33 -10.26
C ALA A 393 20.98 -0.83 -11.21
N PHE A 394 20.60 -0.09 -12.25
CA PHE A 394 21.55 0.60 -13.14
C PHE A 394 22.42 1.60 -12.36
N ALA A 395 21.81 2.44 -11.50
CA ALA A 395 22.55 3.40 -10.68
C ALA A 395 23.53 2.70 -9.72
N ARG A 396 23.08 1.65 -9.02
CA ARG A 396 23.94 0.85 -8.12
C ARG A 396 25.08 0.17 -8.85
N TRP A 397 24.84 -0.37 -10.04
CA TRP A 397 25.88 -0.96 -10.87
C TRP A 397 26.93 0.08 -11.27
N LEU A 398 26.50 1.20 -11.84
CA LEU A 398 27.40 2.26 -12.29
C LEU A 398 28.21 2.84 -11.13
N GLY A 399 27.58 3.02 -9.96
CA GLY A 399 28.27 3.45 -8.74
C GLY A 399 29.38 2.49 -8.32
N ARG A 400 29.11 1.17 -8.34
CA ARG A 400 30.11 0.14 -8.01
C ARG A 400 31.25 0.06 -9.02
N GLU A 401 30.96 0.15 -10.32
CA GLU A 401 31.99 0.15 -11.37
C GLU A 401 32.95 1.33 -11.21
N GLU A 402 32.43 2.48 -10.79
CA GLU A 402 33.22 3.71 -10.58
C GLU A 402 33.80 3.82 -9.16
N GLY A 403 33.64 2.79 -8.32
CA GLY A 403 34.15 2.77 -6.95
C GLY A 403 33.55 3.82 -6.02
N LEU A 404 32.33 4.28 -6.31
CA LEU A 404 31.62 5.27 -5.51
C LEU A 404 30.97 4.61 -4.27
N PRO A 405 30.89 5.32 -3.13
CA PRO A 405 30.12 4.85 -1.99
C PRO A 405 28.66 4.62 -2.36
N GLU A 406 28.00 3.75 -1.60
CA GLU A 406 26.56 3.51 -1.77
C GLU A 406 25.77 4.82 -1.64
N GLU A 407 24.65 4.92 -2.35
CA GLU A 407 23.76 6.09 -2.39
C GLU A 407 24.35 7.39 -2.99
N THR A 408 25.65 7.44 -3.27
CA THR A 408 26.31 8.61 -3.88
C THR A 408 25.83 8.83 -5.31
N LEU A 409 25.64 7.74 -6.07
CA LEU A 409 25.04 7.74 -7.41
C LEU A 409 23.68 7.04 -7.37
N ARG A 410 22.61 7.80 -7.63
CA ARG A 410 21.22 7.33 -7.49
C ARG A 410 20.28 8.05 -8.45
N LEU A 411 19.01 7.67 -8.44
CA LEU A 411 17.96 8.50 -9.04
C LEU A 411 17.87 9.86 -8.29
N PRO A 412 17.48 10.95 -8.95
CA PRO A 412 17.19 12.21 -8.28
C PRO A 412 16.01 12.03 -7.32
N SER A 413 15.97 12.82 -6.25
CA SER A 413 14.70 13.16 -5.62
C SER A 413 13.91 14.09 -6.53
N ALA A 414 12.59 14.10 -6.40
CA ALA A 414 11.71 14.97 -7.17
C ALA A 414 12.04 16.45 -6.92
N ASN A 415 12.51 16.79 -5.71
CA ASN A 415 12.94 18.14 -5.36
C ASN A 415 14.26 18.51 -6.05
N GLU A 416 15.24 17.59 -6.07
CA GLU A 416 16.52 17.78 -6.77
C GLU A 416 16.30 17.94 -8.27
N TRP A 417 15.42 17.10 -8.83
CA TRP A 417 15.04 17.15 -10.24
C TRP A 417 14.37 18.48 -10.58
N GLU A 418 13.41 18.92 -9.79
CA GLU A 418 12.67 20.18 -10.00
C GLU A 418 13.60 21.39 -9.91
N TYR A 419 14.51 21.41 -8.93
CA TYR A 419 15.49 22.48 -8.80
C TYR A 419 16.46 22.53 -9.99
N ALA A 420 16.95 21.37 -10.42
CA ALA A 420 17.78 21.28 -11.62
C ALA A 420 17.02 21.71 -12.87
N ALA A 421 15.75 21.32 -13.02
CA ALA A 421 14.92 21.70 -14.16
C ALA A 421 14.67 23.21 -14.21
N PHE A 422 14.35 23.81 -13.05
CA PHE A 422 14.19 25.25 -12.88
C PHE A 422 15.44 26.02 -13.34
N LEU A 423 16.62 25.64 -12.83
CA LEU A 423 17.88 26.30 -13.20
C LEU A 423 18.31 26.01 -14.64
N ASN A 424 17.90 24.87 -15.20
CA ASN A 424 18.22 24.54 -16.58
C ASN A 424 17.38 25.36 -17.57
N ASP A 425 16.19 25.81 -17.17
CA ASP A 425 15.27 26.66 -17.96
C ASP A 425 15.23 26.27 -19.44
N SER A 426 15.03 24.98 -19.70
CA SER A 426 14.91 24.45 -21.05
C SER A 426 13.44 24.18 -21.35
N SER A 427 12.84 24.97 -22.23
CA SER A 427 11.53 24.64 -22.79
C SER A 427 11.70 23.84 -24.09
N GLU A 428 11.15 22.63 -24.14
CA GLU A 428 10.91 21.96 -25.42
C GLU A 428 9.69 22.64 -26.08
N SER A 429 9.95 23.59 -26.97
CA SER A 429 8.95 24.09 -27.90
C SER A 429 9.10 23.32 -29.22
N GLY A 430 8.06 22.57 -29.59
CA GLY A 430 8.06 21.76 -30.81
C GLY A 430 6.70 21.17 -31.13
N PRO A 431 6.46 20.75 -32.39
CA PRO A 431 5.24 20.04 -32.74
C PRO A 431 5.13 18.72 -31.94
N PRO A 432 3.92 18.21 -31.70
CA PRO A 432 3.72 16.89 -31.10
C PRO A 432 4.55 15.82 -31.81
N ARG A 433 5.23 14.97 -31.04
CA ARG A 433 6.10 13.91 -31.56
C ARG A 433 5.45 12.54 -31.32
N GLU A 434 5.70 11.59 -32.21
CA GLU A 434 5.23 10.20 -32.06
C GLU A 434 6.09 9.37 -31.09
N GLY A 435 7.27 9.87 -30.71
CA GLY A 435 8.21 9.19 -29.82
C GLY A 435 9.38 10.08 -29.39
N PRO A 436 10.28 9.55 -28.54
CA PRO A 436 11.48 10.28 -28.14
C PRO A 436 12.45 10.40 -29.32
N VAL A 437 13.22 11.47 -29.31
CA VAL A 437 14.30 11.73 -30.28
C VAL A 437 15.66 11.42 -29.65
N PRO A 438 16.74 11.27 -30.43
CA PRO A 438 18.08 11.20 -29.87
C PRO A 438 18.33 12.34 -28.87
N VAL A 439 18.88 12.03 -27.70
CA VAL A 439 19.00 13.00 -26.59
C VAL A 439 19.78 14.27 -26.95
N ASN A 440 20.69 14.16 -27.92
CA ASN A 440 21.50 15.28 -28.42
C ASN A 440 20.75 16.23 -29.35
N ASP A 441 19.60 15.80 -29.89
CA ASP A 441 18.77 16.60 -30.81
C ASP A 441 17.84 17.56 -30.04
N SER A 442 17.62 17.33 -28.74
CA SER A 442 16.82 18.21 -27.89
C SER A 442 17.60 19.46 -27.47
N PRO A 443 16.95 20.63 -27.27
CA PRO A 443 17.63 21.87 -26.88
C PRO A 443 18.48 21.76 -25.61
N LEU A 444 19.62 22.47 -25.59
CA LEU A 444 20.51 22.54 -24.43
C LEU A 444 20.09 23.68 -23.51
N GLY A 445 19.78 23.36 -22.25
CA GLY A 445 19.41 24.35 -21.24
C GLY A 445 20.60 25.11 -20.64
N ALA A 446 20.31 26.07 -19.76
CA ALA A 446 21.28 26.94 -19.11
C ALA A 446 22.33 26.17 -18.29
N LEU A 447 21.93 25.15 -17.52
CA LEU A 447 22.87 24.28 -16.79
C LEU A 447 23.70 23.37 -17.70
N GLY A 448 23.26 23.19 -18.95
CA GLY A 448 23.85 22.23 -19.88
C GLY A 448 23.21 20.84 -19.84
N ALA A 449 22.05 20.71 -19.19
CA ALA A 449 21.22 19.52 -19.32
C ALA A 449 20.25 19.67 -20.51
N ARG A 450 19.83 18.54 -21.06
CA ARG A 450 18.80 18.40 -22.10
C ARG A 450 17.62 17.64 -21.51
N THR A 451 16.49 17.70 -22.23
CA THR A 451 15.30 16.88 -21.99
C THR A 451 14.74 16.94 -20.56
N MET A 452 15.03 18.02 -19.82
CA MET A 452 14.46 18.27 -18.49
C MET A 452 12.97 18.66 -18.56
N ALA A 453 12.38 18.82 -19.75
CA ALA A 453 10.95 19.06 -19.93
C ALA A 453 10.52 18.41 -21.24
N GLY A 454 9.61 17.43 -21.17
CA GLY A 454 9.20 16.63 -22.32
C GLY A 454 10.06 15.38 -22.52
N SER A 455 10.12 14.88 -23.75
CA SER A 455 10.71 13.57 -24.09
C SER A 455 10.12 12.40 -23.29
N LEU A 456 10.63 12.04 -22.11
CA LEU A 456 10.10 10.98 -21.28
C LEU A 456 9.90 11.48 -19.84
N TRP A 457 8.86 10.95 -19.18
CA TRP A 457 8.79 11.02 -17.73
C TRP A 457 10.03 10.36 -17.13
N GLU A 458 10.46 10.84 -15.98
CA GLU A 458 11.67 10.35 -15.34
C GLU A 458 11.40 9.84 -13.93
N TRP A 459 11.88 8.63 -13.64
CA TRP A 459 11.82 8.05 -12.30
C TRP A 459 12.61 8.85 -11.27
N THR A 460 12.02 9.05 -10.09
CA THR A 460 12.70 9.62 -8.91
C THR A 460 12.79 8.61 -7.76
N THR A 461 13.51 8.98 -6.70
CA THR A 461 13.60 8.19 -5.45
C THR A 461 12.35 8.25 -4.58
N ASP A 462 11.44 9.19 -4.83
CA ASP A 462 10.33 9.50 -3.92
C ASP A 462 9.12 8.63 -4.21
N TRP A 463 8.40 8.28 -3.14
CA TRP A 463 7.02 7.84 -3.27
C TRP A 463 6.12 9.04 -3.59
N TYR A 464 5.12 8.80 -4.43
CA TYR A 464 4.13 9.80 -4.77
C TYR A 464 3.12 9.93 -3.64
N GLY A 465 2.94 11.15 -3.15
CA GLY A 465 1.83 11.55 -2.28
C GLY A 465 1.31 12.92 -2.70
N ARG A 466 0.01 13.17 -2.52
CA ARG A 466 -0.63 14.47 -2.83
C ARG A 466 0.11 15.64 -2.18
N TYR A 467 0.58 15.42 -0.95
CA TYR A 467 1.35 16.39 -0.17
C TYR A 467 2.82 16.01 -0.04
N GLY A 468 3.34 15.16 -0.92
CA GLY A 468 4.72 14.64 -0.85
C GLY A 468 5.81 15.72 -0.96
N HIS A 469 5.49 16.89 -1.52
CA HIS A 469 6.37 18.05 -1.54
C HIS A 469 6.58 18.68 -0.15
N LEU A 470 5.60 18.53 0.75
CA LEU A 470 5.57 19.10 2.10
C LEU A 470 5.94 18.03 3.12
N LEU A 471 5.37 16.83 2.95
CA LEU A 471 5.60 15.66 3.77
C LEU A 471 6.11 14.52 2.87
N PRO A 472 7.43 14.47 2.56
CA PRO A 472 7.98 13.40 1.74
C PRO A 472 7.72 12.03 2.39
N PRO A 473 6.95 11.13 1.74
CA PRO A 473 6.63 9.84 2.33
C PRO A 473 7.77 8.83 2.14
N ASP A 474 8.02 8.04 3.18
CA ASP A 474 8.96 6.91 3.18
C ASP A 474 8.37 5.70 2.42
N TYR A 475 7.04 5.60 2.37
CA TYR A 475 6.29 4.49 1.76
C TYR A 475 5.12 4.99 0.91
N GLY A 476 4.74 4.23 -0.11
CA GLY A 476 3.57 4.53 -0.92
C GLY A 476 3.23 3.42 -1.90
N ALA A 477 2.18 3.64 -2.69
CA ALA A 477 1.73 2.71 -3.73
C ALA A 477 2.27 3.05 -5.13
N ALA A 478 2.54 4.33 -5.39
CA ALA A 478 3.08 4.83 -6.65
C ALA A 478 4.37 5.60 -6.38
N ALA A 479 5.35 5.50 -7.27
CA ALA A 479 6.54 6.35 -7.25
C ALA A 479 6.28 7.66 -7.99
N THR A 480 6.98 8.70 -7.57
CA THR A 480 6.95 10.01 -8.23
C THR A 480 7.73 9.94 -9.54
N VAL A 481 7.18 10.54 -10.58
CA VAL A 481 7.85 10.78 -11.86
C VAL A 481 7.79 12.26 -12.23
N MET A 482 8.81 12.77 -12.90
CA MET A 482 8.95 14.19 -13.22
C MET A 482 9.10 14.44 -14.72
N GLY A 483 8.82 15.67 -15.15
CA GLY A 483 9.21 16.21 -16.45
C GLY A 483 8.28 16.00 -17.63
N GLY A 484 7.28 15.13 -17.52
CA GLY A 484 6.36 14.84 -18.62
C GLY A 484 7.01 14.11 -19.78
N SER A 485 6.28 13.88 -20.88
CA SER A 485 6.75 13.07 -22.01
C SER A 485 6.29 13.65 -23.34
N PHE A 486 6.75 13.08 -24.45
CA PHE A 486 6.31 13.43 -25.79
C PHE A 486 4.79 13.28 -26.02
N ALA A 487 4.09 12.51 -25.17
CA ALA A 487 2.64 12.29 -25.28
C ALA A 487 1.79 13.31 -24.52
N ASN A 488 2.39 14.19 -23.70
CA ASN A 488 1.67 15.20 -22.94
C ASN A 488 2.39 16.55 -22.94
N SER A 489 1.66 17.60 -23.27
CA SER A 489 2.13 18.97 -23.10
C SER A 489 2.20 19.30 -21.60
N VAL A 490 3.41 19.37 -21.06
CA VAL A 490 3.64 19.74 -19.66
C VAL A 490 3.89 21.23 -19.54
N PRO A 491 3.10 21.98 -18.75
CA PRO A 491 3.23 23.44 -18.67
C PRO A 491 4.41 23.92 -17.81
N GLY A 492 5.17 23.04 -17.15
CA GLY A 492 6.33 23.42 -16.33
C GLY A 492 7.02 22.27 -15.60
N HIS A 493 8.17 22.58 -15.01
CA HIS A 493 9.03 21.65 -14.26
C HIS A 493 8.47 21.20 -12.89
N THR A 494 7.31 21.74 -12.49
CA THR A 494 6.69 21.51 -11.18
C THR A 494 5.70 20.34 -11.18
N LEU A 495 5.34 19.80 -12.34
CA LEU A 495 4.36 18.72 -12.44
C LEU A 495 4.95 17.39 -11.95
N ARG A 496 4.25 16.76 -11.00
CA ARG A 496 4.59 15.44 -10.46
C ARG A 496 3.56 14.42 -10.92
N GLY A 497 4.02 13.32 -11.51
CA GLY A 497 3.18 12.18 -11.87
C GLY A 497 3.27 11.06 -10.85
N ALA A 498 2.22 10.25 -10.78
CA ALA A 498 2.19 9.00 -10.01
C ALA A 498 2.26 7.82 -10.97
N GLN A 499 3.23 6.91 -10.77
CA GLN A 499 3.34 5.68 -11.55
C GLN A 499 3.59 4.48 -10.62
N ASP A 500 2.94 3.35 -10.86
CA ASP A 500 3.27 2.10 -10.16
C ASP A 500 4.76 1.78 -10.45
N PRO A 501 5.62 1.59 -9.42
CA PRO A 501 7.04 1.34 -9.60
C PRO A 501 7.39 0.17 -10.52
N ARG A 502 6.46 -0.79 -10.68
CA ARG A 502 6.61 -1.98 -11.54
C ARG A 502 6.25 -1.71 -13.00
N THR A 503 5.68 -0.54 -13.30
CA THR A 503 5.24 -0.18 -14.66
C THR A 503 6.43 -0.03 -15.60
N THR A 504 6.32 -0.63 -16.77
CA THR A 504 7.20 -0.38 -17.92
C THR A 504 6.38 0.33 -19.00
N SER A 505 6.66 1.61 -19.25
CA SER A 505 5.85 2.44 -20.15
C SER A 505 6.68 3.02 -21.31
N PRO A 506 6.08 3.23 -22.51
CA PRO A 506 6.73 3.94 -23.62
C PRO A 506 7.06 5.41 -23.32
N PHE A 507 6.52 5.96 -22.24
CA PHE A 507 6.63 7.37 -21.88
C PHE A 507 7.55 7.61 -20.68
N LEU A 508 8.27 6.59 -20.22
CA LEU A 508 8.96 6.60 -18.94
C LEU A 508 10.40 6.07 -19.08
N GLY A 509 11.34 6.90 -18.66
CA GLY A 509 12.77 6.64 -18.58
C GLY A 509 13.31 7.15 -17.24
N PHE A 510 14.59 7.52 -17.20
CA PHE A 510 15.21 8.06 -15.99
C PHE A 510 16.55 8.73 -16.30
N ARG A 511 17.03 9.53 -15.34
CA ARG A 511 18.39 10.05 -15.28
C ARG A 511 18.94 9.91 -13.87
N LEU A 512 20.24 10.07 -13.69
CA LEU A 512 20.90 9.94 -12.39
C LEU A 512 21.32 11.28 -11.80
N VAL A 513 21.52 11.29 -10.49
CA VAL A 513 22.26 12.32 -9.78
C VAL A 513 23.47 11.71 -9.08
N LEU A 514 24.49 12.54 -8.94
CA LEU A 514 25.67 12.28 -8.15
C LEU A 514 25.73 13.33 -7.05
N VAL A 515 25.33 12.92 -5.85
CA VAL A 515 25.38 13.76 -4.66
C VAL A 515 26.72 13.59 -3.95
N PRO A 516 27.27 14.65 -3.31
CA PRO A 516 28.40 14.46 -2.40
C PRO A 516 27.96 13.48 -1.31
N GLY A 517 28.73 12.42 -1.08
CA GLY A 517 28.51 11.59 0.10
C GLY A 517 28.61 12.48 1.33
N GLU A 518 27.69 12.34 2.28
CA GLU A 518 27.90 12.92 3.61
C GLU A 518 29.24 12.38 4.12
N LEU A 519 30.22 13.26 4.28
CA LEU A 519 31.36 12.94 5.12
C LEU A 519 30.77 12.75 6.52
N GLN A 520 30.58 11.48 6.91
CA GLN A 520 30.27 11.11 8.30
C GLN A 520 31.32 11.66 9.25
#